data_AF-A0A7J2ZCM9-F1
#
_entry.id   AF-A0A7J2ZCM9-F1
#
_cell.length_a   1.000
_cell.length_b   1.000
_cell.length_c   1.000
_cell.angle_alpha   90.00
_cell.angle_beta   90.00
_cell.angle_gamma   90.00
#
_symmetry.space_group_name_H-M   'P 1'
#
loop_
_entity.id
_entity.type
_entity.pdbx_description
1 polymer ?
#
loop_
_entity_poly.entity_id
_entity_poly.type
_entity_poly.pdbx_seq_one_letter_code
_entity_poly.pdbx_strand_id
1 'polypeptide(L)'
;MNEILVESRIDHLKPNMKFLKSIQEIQLTSQTVIQLKVDGEFNLLVYDRNGETFTLNKWGKKRRDFPALNEFINALNQTPIQKAEFLCELYAKTGDKPLKLPDFIRHVKSDNPEDHLKVHIGIWDWIKTDGHEVNQPYIWKYQELQEIFKNCTHVSVLPFFQPNNHAEIQTLWQIYIEKLGYEGLVIRNNHEIFKLKPHGEVDAVIIGLNKESGYGKRTLFDQKQVPSIKLAVMDEQGNFIELCDCGSGLNEELRKALWKLMDYKVDEDHETVYVKPIVVCQIEYMETFSKERRVLKFDGQKYMQVGTKQYVTLRHPRLIRFRPDKTANPTDIRANQIPNEAKPLSFTLYQGDCRKILPMLKDESIDLIITSPPYYKVKEYGGIEGEIGVKGNVEQYQKDLLAVLKECYRLLTPQGVLCLNLDKGGEFSVWDFIPQIKSIGFQLIDTIIWYDKTRRREAGYPHLSHSFEPIFILTKTKQFTMNKASLHQNDVWEISHYKGVSAEKGDAWDRMTIATFPVKLVEQLMDLYSNPNDTVLDPFCGSGTVLDVAQRMERNAIGIEINPEFCEIIMQRVFDKNPNHKYEHIKI
;
A
#
# COMPACT_ATOMS: atom_id res chain seq x y z
N MET A 1 -47.33 26.32 3.87
CA MET A 1 -45.93 26.51 4.29
C MET A 1 -45.52 25.29 5.09
N ASN A 2 -44.74 24.32 4.62
CA ASN A 2 -43.84 24.27 3.48
C ASN A 2 -43.91 22.89 2.81
N GLU A 3 -44.47 22.88 1.61
CA GLU A 3 -44.49 21.78 0.63
C GLU A 3 -43.25 21.84 -0.29
N ILE A 4 -42.17 22.48 0.17
CA ILE A 4 -40.96 22.71 -0.63
C ILE A 4 -39.80 22.06 0.13
N LEU A 5 -39.40 20.85 -0.27
CA LEU A 5 -38.06 20.27 -0.04
C LEU A 5 -37.89 18.82 -0.60
N VAL A 6 -38.84 18.27 -1.36
CA VAL A 6 -38.70 16.94 -1.98
C VAL A 6 -38.11 17.01 -3.41
N GLU A 7 -38.23 18.14 -4.11
CA GLU A 7 -37.88 18.26 -5.54
C GLU A 7 -36.38 18.39 -5.87
N SER A 8 -35.48 18.46 -4.88
CA SER A 8 -34.05 18.79 -5.13
C SER A 8 -33.05 17.66 -4.88
N ARG A 9 -33.49 16.46 -4.49
CA ARG A 9 -32.57 15.34 -4.20
C ARG A 9 -32.43 14.43 -5.42
N ILE A 10 -31.23 14.40 -5.98
CA ILE A 10 -30.89 13.53 -7.12
C ILE A 10 -30.43 12.12 -6.73
N ASP A 11 -30.54 11.74 -5.45
CA ASP A 11 -30.09 10.43 -4.95
C ASP A 11 -30.78 9.26 -5.69
N HIS A 12 -32.04 9.45 -6.08
CA HIS A 12 -32.82 8.46 -6.83
C HIS A 12 -32.31 8.24 -8.27
N LEU A 13 -31.55 9.18 -8.83
CA LEU A 13 -30.93 9.05 -10.16
C LEU A 13 -29.62 8.24 -10.11
N LYS A 14 -29.02 8.08 -8.94
CA LYS A 14 -27.81 7.26 -8.79
C LYS A 14 -28.23 5.78 -8.83
N PRO A 15 -27.79 5.00 -9.83
CA PRO A 15 -28.25 3.63 -9.92
C PRO A 15 -27.67 2.77 -8.82
N ASN A 16 -28.44 1.75 -8.46
CA ASN A 16 -28.02 0.78 -7.47
C ASN A 16 -26.93 -0.12 -8.06
N MET A 17 -25.74 -0.11 -7.44
CA MET A 17 -24.57 -0.85 -7.92
C MET A 17 -24.26 -2.00 -6.98
N LYS A 18 -24.22 -3.22 -7.52
CA LYS A 18 -23.80 -4.43 -6.79
C LYS A 18 -22.28 -4.46 -6.63
N PHE A 19 -21.78 -4.95 -5.52
CA PHE A 19 -20.34 -5.13 -5.32
C PHE A 19 -19.88 -6.47 -5.88
N LEU A 20 -18.74 -6.46 -6.58
CA LEU A 20 -17.95 -7.65 -6.90
C LEU A 20 -16.74 -7.69 -5.98
N LYS A 21 -16.33 -8.88 -5.55
CA LYS A 21 -15.16 -9.07 -4.68
C LYS A 21 -13.86 -9.22 -5.45
N SER A 22 -13.94 -9.68 -6.69
CA SER A 22 -12.78 -9.92 -7.54
C SER A 22 -13.10 -9.72 -9.01
N ILE A 23 -12.05 -9.61 -9.83
CA ILE A 23 -12.18 -9.55 -11.29
C ILE A 23 -12.82 -10.82 -11.82
N GLN A 24 -12.55 -11.98 -11.21
CA GLN A 24 -13.05 -13.29 -11.64
C GLN A 24 -14.58 -13.40 -11.53
N GLU A 25 -15.23 -12.62 -10.67
CA GLU A 25 -16.69 -12.58 -10.56
C GLU A 25 -17.36 -11.82 -11.72
N ILE A 26 -16.60 -11.11 -12.56
CA ILE A 26 -17.14 -10.37 -13.70
C ILE A 26 -17.58 -11.36 -14.79
N GLN A 27 -18.88 -11.40 -15.07
CA GLN A 27 -19.42 -12.13 -16.22
C GLN A 27 -19.32 -11.26 -17.47
N LEU A 28 -18.37 -11.59 -18.35
CA LEU A 28 -18.16 -10.88 -19.61
C LEU A 28 -19.18 -11.30 -20.67
N THR A 29 -19.74 -10.30 -21.34
CA THR A 29 -20.61 -10.42 -22.50
C THR A 29 -20.13 -9.46 -23.59
N SER A 30 -20.58 -9.63 -24.83
CA SER A 30 -20.25 -8.71 -25.95
C SER A 30 -20.76 -7.27 -25.73
N GLN A 31 -21.64 -7.06 -24.75
CA GLN A 31 -22.19 -5.76 -24.37
C GLN A 31 -21.58 -5.21 -23.09
N THR A 32 -20.60 -5.91 -22.49
CA THR A 32 -19.97 -5.46 -21.25
C THR A 32 -19.13 -4.22 -21.49
N VAL A 33 -19.44 -3.16 -20.72
CA VAL A 33 -18.65 -1.92 -20.71
C VAL A 33 -18.12 -1.71 -19.31
N ILE A 34 -16.80 -1.53 -19.19
CA ILE A 34 -16.15 -1.14 -17.95
C ILE A 34 -15.78 0.33 -18.05
N GLN A 35 -16.20 1.14 -17.08
CA GLN A 35 -15.80 2.53 -16.95
C GLN A 35 -15.00 2.73 -15.66
N LEU A 36 -13.99 3.58 -15.68
CA LEU A 36 -13.24 3.91 -14.47
C LEU A 36 -14.10 4.69 -13.48
N LYS A 37 -13.89 4.44 -12.20
CA LYS A 37 -14.50 5.18 -11.10
C LYS A 37 -13.51 6.18 -10.52
N VAL A 38 -13.89 7.44 -10.43
CA VAL A 38 -13.12 8.49 -9.74
C VAL A 38 -13.75 8.81 -8.37
N ASP A 39 -12.90 9.23 -7.43
CA ASP A 39 -13.29 9.61 -6.07
C ASP A 39 -13.67 11.09 -6.03
N GLY A 40 -14.89 11.38 -6.49
CA GLY A 40 -15.45 12.72 -6.63
C GLY A 40 -16.83 12.87 -6.00
N GLU A 41 -17.53 13.90 -6.43
CA GLU A 41 -18.91 14.18 -6.04
C GLU A 41 -19.86 13.94 -7.22
N PHE A 42 -20.79 13.00 -7.04
CA PHE A 42 -21.86 12.72 -7.99
C PHE A 42 -22.83 13.91 -8.14
N ASN A 43 -23.09 14.28 -9.39
CA ASN A 43 -23.93 15.40 -9.78
C ASN A 43 -24.84 15.04 -10.97
N LEU A 44 -26.00 15.69 -11.01
CA LEU A 44 -26.80 15.86 -12.22
C LEU A 44 -26.30 17.12 -12.92
N LEU A 45 -25.90 17.01 -14.18
CA LEU A 45 -25.51 18.12 -15.02
C LEU A 45 -26.64 18.43 -16.00
N VAL A 46 -27.22 19.62 -15.86
CA VAL A 46 -28.32 20.10 -16.69
C VAL A 46 -27.75 21.12 -17.67
N TYR A 47 -28.04 20.93 -18.96
CA TYR A 47 -27.72 21.83 -20.06
C TYR A 47 -29.00 22.37 -20.68
N ASP A 48 -29.07 23.68 -20.83
CA ASP A 48 -30.10 24.37 -21.61
C ASP A 48 -29.42 25.52 -22.38
N ARG A 49 -29.38 25.41 -23.71
CA ARG A 49 -28.67 26.36 -24.59
C ARG A 49 -29.14 27.80 -24.41
N ASN A 50 -30.45 27.98 -24.22
CA ASN A 50 -31.08 29.29 -24.10
C ASN A 50 -31.49 29.59 -22.65
N GLY A 51 -31.05 28.75 -21.71
CA GLY A 51 -31.45 28.79 -20.32
C GLY A 51 -30.26 28.64 -19.38
N GLU A 52 -30.51 27.99 -18.25
CA GLU A 52 -29.51 27.83 -17.21
C GLU A 52 -28.81 26.46 -17.33
N THR A 53 -27.49 26.47 -17.45
CA THR A 53 -26.66 25.25 -17.31
C THR A 53 -26.02 25.23 -15.92
N PHE A 54 -26.16 24.11 -15.21
CA PHE A 54 -25.60 23.94 -13.86
C PHE A 54 -25.35 22.47 -13.52
N THR A 55 -24.51 22.24 -12.51
CA THR A 55 -24.44 20.94 -11.82
C THR A 55 -25.23 21.01 -10.52
N LEU A 56 -25.90 19.91 -10.16
CA LEU A 56 -26.69 19.76 -8.95
C LEU A 56 -26.22 18.53 -8.20
N ASN A 57 -25.74 18.69 -6.97
CA ASN A 57 -25.37 17.53 -6.15
C ASN A 57 -26.55 17.00 -5.33
N LYS A 58 -26.36 15.86 -4.66
CA LYS A 58 -27.37 15.24 -3.80
C LYS A 58 -27.91 16.12 -2.66
N TRP A 59 -27.16 17.14 -2.26
CA TRP A 59 -27.55 18.07 -1.20
C TRP A 59 -28.36 19.26 -1.71
N GLY A 60 -28.71 19.28 -3.00
CA GLY A 60 -29.40 20.39 -3.64
C GLY A 60 -28.49 21.58 -3.98
N LYS A 61 -27.16 21.44 -3.85
CA LYS A 61 -26.22 22.51 -4.18
C LYS A 61 -26.07 22.61 -5.70
N LYS A 62 -26.57 23.70 -6.27
CA LYS A 62 -26.29 24.10 -7.65
C LYS A 62 -24.91 24.76 -7.75
N ARG A 63 -24.08 24.36 -8.71
CA ARG A 63 -22.83 25.05 -9.05
C ARG A 63 -22.86 25.55 -10.49
N ARG A 64 -22.31 26.75 -10.65
CA ARG A 64 -22.23 27.53 -11.89
C ARG A 64 -20.81 28.12 -11.99
N ASP A 65 -20.47 28.63 -13.16
CA ASP A 65 -19.33 29.54 -13.36
C ASP A 65 -17.98 28.98 -12.90
N PHE A 66 -17.63 27.78 -13.38
CA PHE A 66 -16.29 27.19 -13.19
C PHE A 66 -15.73 26.66 -14.50
N PRO A 67 -14.38 26.60 -14.66
CA PRO A 67 -13.73 26.35 -15.95
C PRO A 67 -14.27 25.14 -16.71
N ALA A 68 -14.42 24.00 -16.03
CA ALA A 68 -14.93 22.79 -16.66
C ALA A 68 -16.39 22.91 -17.12
N LEU A 69 -17.25 23.61 -16.38
CA LEU A 69 -18.63 23.82 -16.83
C LEU A 69 -18.71 24.74 -18.05
N ASN A 70 -17.88 25.79 -18.08
CA ASN A 70 -17.81 26.70 -19.22
C ASN A 70 -17.34 25.97 -20.48
N GLU A 71 -16.34 25.09 -20.33
CA GLU A 71 -15.85 24.25 -21.42
C GLU A 71 -16.91 23.25 -21.91
N PHE A 72 -17.66 22.63 -20.98
CA PHE A 72 -18.78 21.76 -21.31
C PHE A 72 -19.86 22.51 -22.12
N ILE A 73 -20.24 23.71 -21.69
CA ILE A 73 -21.22 24.57 -22.38
C ILE A 73 -20.74 24.89 -23.80
N ASN A 74 -19.47 25.30 -23.94
CA ASN A 74 -18.90 25.64 -25.24
C ASN A 74 -18.88 24.46 -26.21
N ALA A 75 -18.59 23.24 -25.72
CA ALA A 75 -18.64 22.03 -26.53
C ALA A 75 -20.07 21.70 -26.98
N LEU A 76 -21.05 21.72 -26.06
CA LEU A 76 -22.45 21.42 -26.37
C LEU A 76 -23.08 22.45 -27.31
N ASN A 77 -22.69 23.73 -27.22
CA ASN A 77 -23.17 24.78 -28.12
C ASN A 77 -22.78 24.54 -29.59
N GLN A 78 -21.75 23.72 -29.85
CA GLN A 78 -21.33 23.34 -31.21
C GLN A 78 -22.15 22.18 -31.80
N THR A 79 -23.02 21.56 -31.00
CA THR A 79 -23.91 20.46 -31.42
C THR A 79 -25.29 21.01 -31.81
N PRO A 80 -26.25 20.20 -32.30
CA PRO A 80 -27.64 20.64 -32.45
C PRO A 80 -28.47 20.59 -31.16
N ILE A 81 -27.94 20.00 -30.07
CA ILE A 81 -28.67 19.73 -28.81
C ILE A 81 -29.13 21.05 -28.16
N GLN A 82 -30.43 21.20 -27.89
CA GLN A 82 -30.96 22.38 -27.21
C GLN A 82 -30.98 22.20 -25.69
N LYS A 83 -31.36 21.01 -25.21
CA LYS A 83 -31.42 20.67 -23.79
C LYS A 83 -30.89 19.27 -23.57
N ALA A 84 -30.13 19.06 -22.51
CA ALA A 84 -29.67 17.73 -22.15
C ALA A 84 -29.44 17.58 -20.64
N GLU A 85 -29.57 16.35 -20.16
CA GLU A 85 -29.27 15.98 -18.79
C GLU A 85 -28.25 14.84 -18.79
N PHE A 86 -27.22 14.97 -17.96
CA PHE A 86 -26.15 14.01 -17.79
C PHE A 86 -25.97 13.66 -16.32
N LEU A 87 -25.61 12.42 -16.05
CA LEU A 87 -25.03 12.05 -14.76
C LEU A 87 -23.51 12.23 -14.86
N CYS A 88 -22.90 12.88 -13.88
CA CYS A 88 -21.47 13.11 -13.88
C CYS A 88 -20.86 13.03 -12.49
N GLU A 89 -19.56 12.81 -12.44
CA GLU A 89 -18.76 13.02 -11.24
C GLU A 89 -17.96 14.31 -11.41
N LEU A 90 -18.08 15.20 -10.43
CA LEU A 90 -17.15 16.31 -10.27
C LEU A 90 -15.96 15.83 -9.45
N TYR A 91 -14.75 15.90 -10.00
CA TYR A 91 -13.56 15.41 -9.32
C TYR A 91 -12.39 16.36 -9.55
N ALA A 92 -11.31 16.20 -8.78
CA ALA A 92 -10.09 16.95 -9.01
C ALA A 92 -9.00 16.05 -9.58
N LYS A 93 -8.08 16.60 -10.38
CA LYS A 93 -6.93 15.86 -10.91
C LYS A 93 -5.68 16.74 -10.97
N THR A 94 -4.52 16.09 -10.94
CA THR A 94 -3.21 16.72 -11.21
C THR A 94 -2.48 15.89 -12.25
N GLY A 95 -2.24 16.45 -13.44
CA GLY A 95 -1.84 15.65 -14.61
C GLY A 95 -2.90 14.61 -14.94
N ASP A 96 -2.50 13.35 -15.09
CA ASP A 96 -3.41 12.23 -15.35
C ASP A 96 -3.93 11.55 -14.06
N LYS A 97 -3.51 12.02 -12.89
CA LYS A 97 -3.84 11.40 -11.60
C LYS A 97 -5.08 12.04 -10.98
N PRO A 98 -6.21 11.33 -10.83
CA PRO A 98 -7.32 11.81 -10.02
C PRO A 98 -6.91 11.96 -8.55
N LEU A 99 -7.37 13.04 -7.93
CA LEU A 99 -7.21 13.31 -6.50
C LEU A 99 -8.39 12.72 -5.72
N LYS A 100 -8.25 12.66 -4.39
CA LYS A 100 -9.30 12.13 -3.51
C LYS A 100 -10.37 13.19 -3.24
N LEU A 101 -11.56 12.74 -2.83
CA LEU A 101 -12.71 13.62 -2.56
C LEU A 101 -12.39 14.83 -1.64
N PRO A 102 -11.59 14.69 -0.56
CA PRO A 102 -11.22 15.85 0.26
C PRO A 102 -10.44 16.94 -0.50
N ASP A 103 -9.55 16.54 -1.42
CA ASP A 103 -8.81 17.48 -2.26
C ASP A 103 -9.76 18.18 -3.24
N PHE A 104 -10.69 17.45 -3.86
CA PHE A 104 -11.75 18.05 -4.67
C PHE A 104 -12.56 19.08 -3.88
N ILE A 105 -13.02 18.73 -2.67
CA ILE A 105 -13.78 19.64 -1.81
C ILE A 105 -12.97 20.90 -1.50
N ARG A 106 -11.66 20.76 -1.24
CA ARG A 106 -10.75 21.88 -1.02
C ARG A 106 -10.67 22.78 -2.25
N HIS A 107 -10.42 22.22 -3.43
CA HIS A 107 -10.26 22.99 -4.67
C HIS A 107 -11.55 23.71 -5.08
N VAL A 108 -12.71 23.06 -4.93
CA VAL A 108 -14.01 23.69 -5.23
C VAL A 108 -14.40 24.81 -4.26
N LYS A 109 -13.84 24.81 -3.04
CA LYS A 109 -14.08 25.85 -2.03
C LYS A 109 -12.98 26.92 -1.98
N SER A 110 -11.93 26.77 -2.79
CA SER A 110 -10.79 27.69 -2.79
C SER A 110 -11.24 29.04 -3.35
N ASP A 111 -10.72 30.13 -2.80
CA ASP A 111 -10.86 31.47 -3.41
C ASP A 111 -9.80 31.70 -4.52
N ASN A 112 -8.86 30.77 -4.70
CA ASN A 112 -7.82 30.86 -5.73
C ASN A 112 -8.33 30.31 -7.08
N PRO A 113 -8.40 31.14 -8.15
CA PRO A 113 -8.80 30.71 -9.48
C PRO A 113 -8.02 29.50 -10.04
N GLU A 114 -6.73 29.36 -9.72
CA GLU A 114 -5.91 28.25 -10.21
C GLU A 114 -6.36 26.88 -9.67
N ASP A 115 -6.97 26.85 -8.48
CA ASP A 115 -7.49 25.61 -7.92
C ASP A 115 -8.73 25.12 -8.66
N HIS A 116 -9.52 26.03 -9.25
CA HIS A 116 -10.67 25.66 -10.07
C HIS A 116 -10.28 25.01 -11.41
N LEU A 117 -9.06 25.27 -11.91
CA LEU A 117 -8.50 24.58 -13.08
C LEU A 117 -8.21 23.10 -12.81
N LYS A 118 -8.11 22.69 -11.54
CA LYS A 118 -7.94 21.28 -11.17
C LYS A 118 -9.26 20.54 -11.07
N VAL A 119 -10.40 21.21 -11.25
CA VAL A 119 -11.74 20.61 -11.16
C VAL A 119 -12.21 20.16 -12.53
N HIS A 120 -12.62 18.90 -12.62
CA HIS A 120 -13.02 18.24 -13.87
C HIS A 120 -14.46 17.73 -13.80
N ILE A 121 -15.11 17.65 -14.95
CA ILE A 121 -16.38 16.98 -15.16
C ILE A 121 -16.12 15.64 -15.84
N GLY A 122 -16.37 14.55 -15.13
CA GLY A 122 -16.36 13.19 -15.67
C GLY A 122 -17.78 12.75 -16.00
N ILE A 123 -18.15 12.70 -17.28
CA ILE A 123 -19.48 12.26 -17.71
C ILE A 123 -19.62 10.76 -17.47
N TRP A 124 -20.70 10.39 -16.76
CA TRP A 124 -20.99 9.03 -16.31
C TRP A 124 -22.14 8.40 -17.11
N ASP A 125 -23.17 9.19 -17.45
CA ASP A 125 -24.27 8.75 -18.32
C ASP A 125 -24.93 9.94 -19.02
N TRP A 126 -25.51 9.70 -20.20
CA TRP A 126 -26.39 10.64 -20.90
C TRP A 126 -27.82 10.14 -20.71
N ILE A 127 -28.63 10.90 -19.97
CA ILE A 127 -29.96 10.43 -19.53
C ILE A 127 -31.08 11.02 -20.37
N LYS A 128 -31.00 12.29 -20.75
CA LYS A 128 -32.01 12.95 -21.59
C LYS A 128 -31.40 13.91 -22.60
N THR A 129 -32.07 14.06 -23.74
CA THR A 129 -31.79 15.08 -24.75
C THR A 129 -33.09 15.57 -25.36
N ASP A 130 -33.24 16.89 -25.47
CA ASP A 130 -34.36 17.58 -26.12
C ASP A 130 -35.76 17.08 -25.71
N GLY A 131 -35.91 16.72 -24.43
CA GLY A 131 -37.16 16.23 -23.86
C GLY A 131 -37.37 14.71 -23.95
N HIS A 132 -36.42 13.96 -24.52
CA HIS A 132 -36.50 12.51 -24.69
C HIS A 132 -35.43 11.77 -23.87
N GLU A 133 -35.75 10.57 -23.38
CA GLU A 133 -34.78 9.69 -22.73
C GLU A 133 -33.78 9.09 -23.74
N VAL A 134 -32.51 9.00 -23.34
CA VAL A 134 -31.45 8.42 -24.18
C VAL A 134 -31.26 6.94 -23.82
N ASN A 135 -32.08 6.09 -24.43
CA ASN A 135 -32.10 4.64 -24.20
C ASN A 135 -31.13 3.84 -25.09
N GLN A 136 -30.09 4.51 -25.62
CA GLN A 136 -29.06 3.86 -26.45
C GLN A 136 -28.06 3.06 -25.61
N PRO A 137 -27.35 2.06 -26.20
CA PRO A 137 -26.31 1.32 -25.51
C PRO A 137 -25.22 2.23 -24.92
N TYR A 138 -24.69 1.86 -23.75
CA TYR A 138 -23.66 2.64 -23.05
C TYR A 138 -22.44 2.94 -23.91
N ILE A 139 -21.96 1.95 -24.66
CA ILE A 139 -20.81 2.12 -25.53
C ILE A 139 -21.04 3.22 -26.58
N TRP A 140 -22.21 3.22 -27.20
CA TRP A 140 -22.58 4.23 -28.20
C TRP A 140 -22.66 5.61 -27.54
N LYS A 141 -23.36 5.72 -26.40
CA LYS A 141 -23.46 6.99 -25.66
C LYS A 141 -22.08 7.56 -25.34
N TYR A 142 -21.16 6.72 -24.89
CA TYR A 142 -19.82 7.14 -24.51
C TYR A 142 -18.95 7.54 -25.71
N GLN A 143 -19.08 6.87 -26.85
CA GLN A 143 -18.36 7.22 -28.08
C GLN A 143 -18.85 8.57 -28.63
N GLU A 144 -20.16 8.80 -28.66
CA GLU A 144 -20.73 10.10 -29.08
C GLU A 144 -20.25 11.23 -28.19
N LEU A 145 -20.29 11.03 -26.87
CA LEU A 145 -19.83 12.03 -25.92
C LEU A 145 -18.31 12.25 -25.99
N GLN A 146 -17.51 11.21 -26.24
CA GLN A 146 -16.07 11.39 -26.48
C GLN A 146 -15.80 12.28 -27.67
N GLU A 147 -16.56 12.13 -28.76
CA GLU A 147 -16.41 12.98 -29.95
C GLU A 147 -16.81 14.43 -29.66
N ILE A 148 -17.92 14.64 -28.93
CA ILE A 148 -18.37 15.98 -28.51
C ILE A 148 -17.32 16.68 -27.65
N PHE A 149 -16.68 15.95 -26.72
CA PHE A 149 -15.73 16.52 -25.75
C PHE A 149 -14.26 16.32 -26.14
N LYS A 150 -13.94 15.90 -27.37
CA LYS A 150 -12.57 15.53 -27.78
C LYS A 150 -11.54 16.66 -27.62
N ASN A 151 -11.99 17.91 -27.73
CA ASN A 151 -11.14 19.10 -27.63
C ASN A 151 -11.20 19.74 -26.23
N CYS A 152 -11.88 19.10 -25.28
CA CYS A 152 -12.00 19.59 -23.92
C CYS A 152 -10.81 19.12 -23.05
N THR A 153 -10.33 20.01 -22.19
CA THR A 153 -9.26 19.75 -21.22
C THR A 153 -9.84 19.28 -19.88
N HIS A 154 -10.95 19.90 -19.46
CA HIS A 154 -11.55 19.71 -18.14
C HIS A 154 -12.83 18.87 -18.13
N VAL A 155 -13.32 18.50 -19.31
CA VAL A 155 -14.53 17.71 -19.50
C VAL A 155 -14.18 16.49 -20.31
N SER A 156 -14.57 15.31 -19.82
CA SER A 156 -14.42 14.08 -20.59
C SER A 156 -15.45 13.05 -20.16
N VAL A 157 -15.70 12.08 -21.04
CA VAL A 157 -16.26 10.81 -20.58
C VAL A 157 -15.19 10.12 -19.75
N LEU A 158 -15.54 9.62 -18.56
CA LEU A 158 -14.59 8.84 -17.77
C LEU A 158 -14.09 7.66 -18.63
N PRO A 159 -12.78 7.34 -18.61
CA PRO A 159 -12.23 6.32 -19.49
C PRO A 159 -13.00 5.01 -19.38
N PHE A 160 -13.31 4.40 -20.53
CA PHE A 160 -14.10 3.19 -20.61
C PHE A 160 -13.51 2.21 -21.62
N PHE A 161 -13.84 0.93 -21.45
CA PHE A 161 -13.25 -0.19 -22.16
C PHE A 161 -14.31 -1.28 -22.40
N GLN A 162 -14.14 -2.04 -23.47
CA GLN A 162 -14.91 -3.27 -23.74
C GLN A 162 -13.94 -4.45 -23.71
N PRO A 163 -13.62 -4.98 -22.51
CA PRO A 163 -12.64 -6.05 -22.38
C PRO A 163 -13.20 -7.37 -22.93
N ASN A 164 -12.34 -8.13 -23.61
CA ASN A 164 -12.71 -9.45 -24.16
C ASN A 164 -12.49 -10.58 -23.16
N ASN A 165 -11.64 -10.37 -22.16
CA ASN A 165 -11.26 -11.39 -21.18
C ASN A 165 -10.81 -10.74 -19.85
N HIS A 166 -10.73 -11.55 -18.78
CA HIS A 166 -10.32 -11.09 -17.46
C HIS A 166 -8.88 -10.58 -17.37
N ALA A 167 -7.98 -11.01 -18.25
CA ALA A 167 -6.59 -10.54 -18.25
C ALA A 167 -6.50 -9.06 -18.69
N GLU A 168 -7.34 -8.64 -19.64
CA GLU A 168 -7.48 -7.23 -20.00
C GLU A 168 -8.00 -6.40 -18.83
N ILE A 169 -8.99 -6.91 -18.07
CA ILE A 169 -9.50 -6.23 -16.87
C ILE A 169 -8.40 -6.12 -15.80
N GLN A 170 -7.61 -7.17 -15.61
CA GLN A 170 -6.47 -7.16 -14.69
C GLN A 170 -5.42 -6.11 -15.08
N THR A 171 -5.18 -5.95 -16.38
CA THR A 171 -4.25 -4.94 -16.91
C THR A 171 -4.80 -3.52 -16.66
N LEU A 172 -6.08 -3.30 -16.95
CA LEU A 172 -6.77 -2.04 -16.67
C LEU A 172 -6.72 -1.70 -15.17
N TRP A 173 -6.89 -2.70 -14.32
CA TRP A 173 -6.80 -2.55 -12.87
C TRP A 173 -5.41 -2.06 -12.42
N GLN A 174 -4.36 -2.73 -12.88
CA GLN A 174 -2.98 -2.36 -12.55
C GLN A 174 -2.63 -0.94 -13.02
N ILE A 175 -3.06 -0.57 -14.23
CA ILE A 175 -2.77 0.76 -14.79
C ILE A 175 -3.58 1.84 -14.07
N TYR A 176 -4.90 1.69 -14.00
CA TYR A 176 -5.75 2.80 -13.58
C TYR A 176 -5.96 2.84 -12.07
N ILE A 177 -6.17 1.70 -11.42
CA ILE A 177 -6.49 1.66 -10.00
C ILE A 177 -5.19 1.69 -9.18
N GLU A 178 -4.26 0.78 -9.46
CA GLU A 178 -3.03 0.66 -8.66
C GLU A 178 -2.02 1.78 -8.97
N LYS A 179 -1.77 2.08 -10.25
CA LYS A 179 -0.77 3.08 -10.65
C LYS A 179 -1.32 4.51 -10.70
N LEU A 180 -2.46 4.73 -11.36
CA LEU A 180 -3.03 6.08 -11.53
C LEU A 180 -3.97 6.50 -10.39
N GLY A 181 -4.33 5.61 -9.47
CA GLY A 181 -5.05 5.96 -8.24
C GLY A 181 -6.56 6.20 -8.40
N TYR A 182 -7.17 5.70 -9.48
CA TYR A 182 -8.63 5.66 -9.63
C TYR A 182 -9.26 4.82 -8.50
N GLU A 183 -10.51 5.13 -8.16
CA GLU A 183 -11.21 4.52 -7.01
C GLU A 183 -11.66 3.06 -7.28
N GLY A 184 -11.77 2.67 -8.55
CA GLY A 184 -12.27 1.36 -8.92
C GLY A 184 -12.79 1.31 -10.35
N LEU A 185 -13.59 0.29 -10.62
CA LEU A 185 -14.28 0.06 -11.88
C LEU A 185 -15.80 0.05 -11.65
N VAL A 186 -16.52 0.58 -12.63
CA VAL A 186 -17.96 0.38 -12.81
C VAL A 186 -18.15 -0.54 -14.01
N ILE A 187 -18.77 -1.69 -13.80
CA ILE A 187 -19.02 -2.69 -14.85
C ILE A 187 -20.51 -2.67 -15.17
N ARG A 188 -20.85 -2.55 -16.45
CA ARG A 188 -22.24 -2.55 -16.93
C ARG A 188 -22.47 -3.76 -17.83
N ASN A 189 -23.48 -4.56 -17.51
CA ASN A 189 -23.86 -5.73 -18.30
C ASN A 189 -25.39 -5.81 -18.46
N ASN A 190 -25.87 -5.57 -19.69
CA ASN A 190 -27.25 -5.64 -20.20
C ASN A 190 -28.38 -4.97 -19.39
N HIS A 191 -28.44 -5.08 -18.06
CA HIS A 191 -29.32 -4.30 -17.15
C HIS A 191 -28.75 -4.14 -15.73
N GLU A 192 -27.61 -4.76 -15.41
CA GLU A 192 -27.00 -4.70 -14.08
C GLU A 192 -25.74 -3.83 -14.11
N ILE A 193 -25.57 -3.08 -13.01
CA ILE A 193 -24.40 -2.25 -12.80
C ILE A 193 -23.69 -2.79 -11.56
N PHE A 194 -22.43 -3.15 -11.75
CA PHE A 194 -21.55 -3.59 -10.69
C PHE A 194 -20.49 -2.55 -10.44
N LYS A 195 -19.92 -2.58 -9.24
CA LYS A 195 -18.71 -1.86 -8.89
C LYS A 195 -17.69 -2.84 -8.32
N LEU A 196 -16.47 -2.69 -8.77
CA LEU A 196 -15.30 -3.37 -8.24
C LEU A 196 -14.37 -2.29 -7.71
N LYS A 197 -14.08 -2.31 -6.42
CA LYS A 197 -13.19 -1.35 -5.76
C LYS A 197 -12.05 -2.10 -5.11
N PRO A 198 -10.86 -1.49 -4.93
CA PRO A 198 -9.75 -2.11 -4.22
C PRO A 198 -10.00 -2.17 -2.71
N HIS A 199 -11.26 -2.25 -2.27
CA HIS A 199 -11.65 -2.11 -0.88
C HIS A 199 -12.61 -3.20 -0.43
N GLY A 200 -12.28 -3.84 0.70
CA GLY A 200 -13.22 -4.64 1.46
C GLY A 200 -13.89 -3.81 2.55
N GLU A 201 -15.06 -4.25 2.98
CA GLU A 201 -15.77 -3.70 4.12
C GLU A 201 -15.95 -4.78 5.18
N VAL A 202 -15.81 -4.41 6.45
CA VAL A 202 -16.09 -5.30 7.58
C VAL A 202 -16.82 -4.54 8.67
N ASP A 203 -17.87 -5.16 9.22
CA ASP A 203 -18.44 -4.70 10.49
C ASP A 203 -17.65 -5.33 11.65
N ALA A 204 -17.05 -4.47 12.47
CA ALA A 204 -16.20 -4.84 13.59
C ALA A 204 -16.64 -4.11 14.87
N VAL A 205 -16.35 -4.68 16.02
CA VAL A 205 -16.67 -4.09 17.33
C VAL A 205 -15.46 -3.37 17.92
N ILE A 206 -15.70 -2.24 18.57
CA ILE A 206 -14.70 -1.53 19.36
C ILE A 206 -14.51 -2.27 20.68
N ILE A 207 -13.28 -2.73 20.93
CA ILE A 207 -12.90 -3.40 22.17
C ILE A 207 -11.91 -2.57 23.02
N GLY A 208 -11.36 -1.49 22.45
CA GLY A 208 -10.45 -0.61 23.19
C GLY A 208 -10.19 0.74 22.52
N LEU A 209 -9.63 1.65 23.30
CA LEU A 209 -9.21 3.00 22.92
C LEU A 209 -7.70 3.09 23.14
N ASN A 210 -6.94 3.36 22.07
CA ASN A 210 -5.48 3.43 22.19
C ASN A 210 -5.04 4.79 22.74
N LYS A 211 -3.96 4.83 23.51
CA LYS A 211 -3.45 6.05 24.17
C LYS A 211 -2.56 6.91 23.28
N GLU A 212 -2.01 6.32 22.22
CA GLU A 212 -1.07 6.98 21.32
C GLU A 212 -1.59 7.01 19.89
N SER A 213 -1.30 8.11 19.19
CA SER A 213 -1.45 8.16 17.73
C SER A 213 -0.25 7.45 17.09
N GLY A 214 -0.38 6.99 15.84
CA GLY A 214 0.76 6.43 15.06
C GLY A 214 1.98 7.37 14.92
N TYR A 215 1.91 8.60 15.43
CA TYR A 215 2.98 9.58 15.49
C TYR A 215 3.71 9.68 16.84
N GLY A 216 3.41 8.81 17.82
CA GLY A 216 4.20 8.69 19.07
C GLY A 216 4.07 9.89 20.02
N LYS A 217 2.94 10.60 20.00
CA LYS A 217 2.62 11.68 20.95
C LYS A 217 1.29 11.37 21.66
N ARG A 218 1.32 11.30 23.00
CA ARG A 218 0.13 11.17 23.89
C ARG A 218 -0.77 12.40 23.93
N THR A 219 -0.37 13.47 23.25
CA THR A 219 -1.01 14.79 23.28
C THR A 219 -2.51 14.77 23.02
N LEU A 220 -3.02 13.89 22.16
CA LEU A 220 -4.47 13.80 21.91
C LEU A 220 -5.22 13.12 23.06
N PHE A 221 -4.70 12.01 23.58
CA PHE A 221 -5.34 11.26 24.65
C PHE A 221 -5.34 12.07 25.96
N ASP A 222 -4.27 12.80 26.23
CA ASP A 222 -4.17 13.74 27.36
C ASP A 222 -5.22 14.86 27.27
N GLN A 223 -5.63 15.24 26.05
CA GLN A 223 -6.69 16.21 25.77
C GLN A 223 -8.10 15.58 25.73
N LYS A 224 -8.26 14.36 26.22
CA LYS A 224 -9.51 13.59 26.18
C LYS A 224 -10.03 13.34 24.75
N GLN A 225 -9.12 13.08 23.82
CA GLN A 225 -9.44 12.74 22.44
C GLN A 225 -8.87 11.37 22.10
N VAL A 226 -9.70 10.47 21.57
CA VAL A 226 -9.27 9.10 21.20
C VAL A 226 -8.43 9.15 19.91
N PRO A 227 -7.13 8.81 19.93
CA PRO A 227 -6.23 8.76 18.76
C PRO A 227 -6.58 7.64 17.76
N SER A 228 -6.97 6.47 18.25
CA SER A 228 -7.42 5.35 17.43
C SER A 228 -8.23 4.37 18.27
N ILE A 229 -9.05 3.56 17.59
CA ILE A 229 -9.88 2.52 18.20
C ILE A 229 -9.32 1.14 17.87
N LYS A 230 -9.33 0.24 18.85
CA LYS A 230 -8.96 -1.18 18.69
C LYS A 230 -10.21 -1.99 18.35
N LEU A 231 -10.12 -2.75 17.26
CA LEU A 231 -11.24 -3.43 16.64
C LEU A 231 -11.10 -4.95 16.73
N ALA A 232 -12.23 -5.65 16.83
CA ALA A 232 -12.30 -7.10 16.78
C ALA A 232 -13.49 -7.60 15.95
N VAL A 233 -13.39 -8.83 15.49
CA VAL A 233 -14.47 -9.65 14.93
C VAL A 233 -14.70 -10.85 15.84
N MET A 234 -15.72 -11.66 15.59
CA MET A 234 -16.07 -12.80 16.45
C MET A 234 -16.02 -14.13 15.68
N ASP A 235 -15.51 -15.17 16.33
CA ASP A 235 -15.63 -16.55 15.85
C ASP A 235 -17.00 -17.15 16.15
N GLU A 236 -17.26 -18.37 15.64
CA GLU A 236 -18.53 -19.08 15.85
C GLU A 236 -18.77 -19.48 17.30
N GLN A 237 -17.71 -19.55 18.11
CA GLN A 237 -17.76 -19.87 19.54
C GLN A 237 -18.01 -18.65 20.42
N GLY A 238 -18.09 -17.45 19.84
CA GLY A 238 -18.31 -16.20 20.58
C GLY A 238 -17.06 -15.55 21.14
N ASN A 239 -15.86 -15.99 20.73
CA ASN A 239 -14.62 -15.33 21.11
C ASN A 239 -14.30 -14.19 20.14
N PHE A 240 -13.78 -13.10 20.67
CA PHE A 240 -13.30 -11.96 19.90
C PHE A 240 -11.90 -12.27 19.33
N ILE A 241 -11.75 -12.18 18.03
CA ILE A 241 -10.45 -12.19 17.36
C ILE A 241 -10.07 -10.74 17.09
N GLU A 242 -8.94 -10.29 17.64
CA GLU A 242 -8.45 -8.94 17.35
C GLU A 242 -8.20 -8.76 15.86
N LEU A 243 -8.60 -7.60 15.31
CA LEU A 243 -8.53 -7.33 13.88
C LEU A 243 -7.44 -6.30 13.54
N CYS A 244 -7.59 -5.06 14.00
CA CYS A 244 -6.65 -3.97 13.75
C CYS A 244 -6.91 -2.75 14.65
N ASP A 245 -6.02 -1.77 14.62
CA ASP A 245 -6.27 -0.43 15.15
C ASP A 245 -6.67 0.52 14.00
N CYS A 246 -7.63 1.41 14.24
CA CYS A 246 -8.12 2.36 13.24
C CYS A 246 -8.08 3.80 13.78
N GLY A 247 -7.20 4.62 13.19
CA GLY A 247 -7.12 6.07 13.47
C GLY A 247 -7.68 6.96 12.36
N SER A 248 -7.89 6.39 11.17
CA SER A 248 -8.40 7.07 9.97
C SER A 248 -9.92 7.13 9.97
N GLY A 249 -10.50 8.23 9.48
CA GLY A 249 -11.95 8.48 9.57
C GLY A 249 -12.39 9.10 10.91
N LEU A 250 -11.46 9.35 11.83
CA LEU A 250 -11.72 10.03 13.11
C LEU A 250 -11.35 11.53 13.00
N ASN A 251 -12.36 12.39 12.84
CA ASN A 251 -12.20 13.84 12.96
C ASN A 251 -12.17 14.28 14.45
N GLU A 252 -11.80 15.53 14.73
CA GLU A 252 -11.66 16.04 16.11
C GLU A 252 -12.93 15.84 16.97
N GLU A 253 -14.10 16.17 16.41
CA GLU A 253 -15.39 16.02 17.09
C GLU A 253 -15.64 14.56 17.47
N LEU A 254 -15.40 13.63 16.53
CA LEU A 254 -15.59 12.22 16.76
C LEU A 254 -14.61 11.66 17.79
N ARG A 255 -13.36 12.13 17.80
CA ARG A 255 -12.36 11.73 18.80
C ARG A 255 -12.79 12.12 20.22
N LYS A 256 -13.40 13.30 20.38
CA LYS A 256 -13.99 13.77 21.64
C LYS A 256 -15.23 12.95 22.01
N ALA A 257 -16.09 12.63 21.04
CA ALA A 257 -17.28 11.83 21.29
C ALA A 257 -16.96 10.40 21.73
N LEU A 258 -15.95 9.77 21.10
CA LEU A 258 -15.47 8.43 21.45
C LEU A 258 -14.91 8.34 22.87
N TRP A 259 -14.47 9.47 23.46
CA TRP A 259 -14.01 9.50 24.84
C TRP A 259 -15.08 9.06 25.84
N LYS A 260 -16.36 9.18 25.51
CA LYS A 260 -17.47 8.66 26.34
C LYS A 260 -17.39 7.15 26.59
N LEU A 261 -16.66 6.41 25.75
CA LEU A 261 -16.45 4.97 25.97
C LEU A 261 -15.57 4.68 27.19
N MET A 262 -14.86 5.68 27.74
CA MET A 262 -14.13 5.55 29.01
C MET A 262 -15.05 5.19 30.18
N ASP A 263 -16.33 5.57 30.14
CA ASP A 263 -17.33 5.19 31.16
C ASP A 263 -17.62 3.68 31.16
N TYR A 264 -17.24 2.99 30.08
CA TYR A 264 -17.38 1.55 29.89
C TYR A 264 -16.03 0.82 29.95
N LYS A 265 -15.00 1.45 30.53
CA LYS A 265 -13.70 0.83 30.76
C LYS A 265 -13.85 -0.46 31.55
N VAL A 266 -13.14 -1.50 31.11
CA VAL A 266 -13.07 -2.81 31.76
C VAL A 266 -11.66 -3.19 32.18
N ASP A 267 -10.65 -2.74 31.44
CA ASP A 267 -9.24 -3.00 31.72
C ASP A 267 -8.36 -1.94 31.06
N GLU A 268 -7.06 -1.93 31.36
CA GLU A 268 -6.09 -1.02 30.75
C GLU A 268 -4.68 -1.60 30.83
N ASP A 269 -3.97 -1.58 29.69
CA ASP A 269 -2.54 -1.83 29.63
C ASP A 269 -1.79 -0.52 29.32
N HIS A 270 -0.48 -0.59 29.07
CA HIS A 270 0.33 0.59 28.78
C HIS A 270 -0.05 1.32 27.48
N GLU A 271 -0.72 0.67 26.53
CA GLU A 271 -1.06 1.19 25.20
C GLU A 271 -2.56 1.45 25.01
N THR A 272 -3.42 0.64 25.63
CA THR A 272 -4.85 0.58 25.34
C THR A 272 -5.68 0.59 26.62
N VAL A 273 -6.77 1.36 26.61
CA VAL A 273 -7.88 1.21 27.56
C VAL A 273 -8.92 0.30 26.93
N TYR A 274 -9.15 -0.88 27.49
CA TYR A 274 -10.18 -1.80 27.00
C TYR A 274 -11.55 -1.39 27.52
N VAL A 275 -12.56 -1.49 26.67
CA VAL A 275 -13.94 -1.06 26.95
C VAL A 275 -14.92 -2.20 26.66
N LYS A 276 -16.13 -2.15 27.23
CA LYS A 276 -17.17 -3.13 26.92
C LYS A 276 -17.48 -3.16 25.41
N PRO A 277 -17.72 -4.34 24.80
CA PRO A 277 -17.96 -4.49 23.37
C PRO A 277 -19.38 -4.08 22.97
N ILE A 278 -19.70 -2.78 23.10
CA ILE A 278 -21.07 -2.26 22.93
C ILE A 278 -21.25 -1.41 21.67
N VAL A 279 -20.16 -1.09 20.94
CA VAL A 279 -20.20 -0.27 19.74
C VAL A 279 -19.68 -1.06 18.55
N VAL A 280 -20.55 -1.32 17.57
CA VAL A 280 -20.18 -1.88 16.27
C VAL A 280 -20.03 -0.75 15.26
N CYS A 281 -19.02 -0.85 14.41
CA CYS A 281 -18.77 0.09 13.32
C CYS A 281 -18.39 -0.62 12.03
N GLN A 282 -18.64 0.06 10.91
CA GLN A 282 -18.25 -0.38 9.59
C GLN A 282 -16.90 0.23 9.23
N ILE A 283 -15.96 -0.64 8.85
CA ILE A 283 -14.59 -0.30 8.48
C ILE A 283 -14.38 -0.63 7.00
N GLU A 284 -13.86 0.33 6.26
CA GLU A 284 -13.34 0.12 4.90
C GLU A 284 -11.83 -0.15 4.99
N TYR A 285 -11.32 -1.07 4.19
CA TYR A 285 -9.90 -1.41 4.11
C TYR A 285 -9.48 -1.69 2.68
N MET A 286 -8.19 -1.53 2.36
CA MET A 286 -7.67 -1.79 1.01
C MET A 286 -7.35 -3.26 0.78
N GLU A 287 -6.59 -3.84 1.69
CA GLU A 287 -6.12 -5.22 1.57
C GLU A 287 -6.08 -5.88 2.94
N THR A 288 -5.91 -7.19 2.96
CA THR A 288 -5.63 -7.97 4.15
C THR A 288 -4.22 -8.53 4.09
N PHE A 289 -3.63 -8.77 5.25
CA PHE A 289 -2.42 -9.59 5.35
C PHE A 289 -2.51 -10.50 6.56
N SER A 290 -1.85 -11.64 6.48
CA SER A 290 -1.83 -12.65 7.53
C SER A 290 -1.06 -12.11 8.75
N LYS A 291 -1.62 -12.32 9.94
CA LYS A 291 -1.00 -11.92 11.20
C LYS A 291 -1.55 -12.78 12.34
N GLU A 292 -0.68 -13.14 13.28
CA GLU A 292 -1.12 -13.81 14.50
C GLU A 292 -1.93 -12.82 15.35
N ARG A 293 -3.16 -13.18 15.67
CA ARG A 293 -4.11 -12.35 16.42
C ARG A 293 -4.49 -13.01 17.74
N ARG A 294 -4.61 -12.18 18.78
CA ARG A 294 -5.11 -12.65 20.08
C ARG A 294 -6.58 -13.03 19.95
N VAL A 295 -6.94 -14.14 20.59
CA VAL A 295 -8.32 -14.57 20.77
C VAL A 295 -8.71 -14.27 22.20
N LEU A 296 -9.72 -13.45 22.38
CA LEU A 296 -10.17 -12.92 23.66
C LEU A 296 -11.60 -13.40 23.95
N LYS A 297 -11.87 -13.77 25.19
CA LYS A 297 -13.21 -14.05 25.69
C LYS A 297 -13.62 -12.96 26.67
N PHE A 298 -14.80 -12.37 26.48
CA PHE A 298 -15.35 -11.39 27.41
C PHE A 298 -16.33 -12.09 28.36
N ASP A 299 -16.09 -12.01 29.67
CA ASP A 299 -16.94 -12.65 30.69
C ASP A 299 -18.05 -11.73 31.25
N GLY A 300 -18.18 -10.52 30.69
CA GLY A 300 -19.09 -9.48 31.18
C GLY A 300 -18.39 -8.41 32.03
N GLN A 301 -17.21 -8.71 32.57
CA GLN A 301 -16.41 -7.80 33.38
C GLN A 301 -15.06 -7.47 32.74
N LYS A 302 -14.38 -8.43 32.12
CA LYS A 302 -13.05 -8.25 31.52
C LYS A 302 -12.82 -9.16 30.31
N TYR A 303 -11.78 -8.86 29.55
CA TYR A 303 -11.28 -9.72 28.49
C TYR A 303 -10.25 -10.70 29.05
N MET A 304 -10.37 -11.98 28.70
CA MET A 304 -9.37 -13.01 28.98
C MET A 304 -8.83 -13.54 27.66
N GLN A 305 -7.50 -13.51 27.48
CA GLN A 305 -6.89 -14.15 26.33
C GLN A 305 -7.01 -15.68 26.47
N VAL A 306 -7.71 -16.30 25.53
CA VAL A 306 -7.94 -17.76 25.49
C VAL A 306 -7.05 -18.47 24.47
N GLY A 307 -6.31 -17.70 23.65
CA GLY A 307 -5.33 -18.23 22.71
C GLY A 307 -4.85 -17.19 21.71
N THR A 308 -4.19 -17.67 20.66
CA THR A 308 -3.86 -16.93 19.45
C THR A 308 -4.37 -17.70 18.23
N LYS A 309 -4.59 -16.99 17.13
CA LYS A 309 -5.03 -17.58 15.87
C LYS A 309 -4.33 -16.86 14.71
N GLN A 310 -3.83 -17.61 13.74
CA GLN A 310 -3.46 -17.02 12.46
C GLN A 310 -4.71 -16.55 11.74
N TYR A 311 -4.79 -15.24 11.52
CA TYR A 311 -5.93 -14.57 10.92
C TYR A 311 -5.41 -13.41 10.07
N VAL A 312 -6.24 -12.42 9.81
CA VAL A 312 -5.89 -11.25 9.01
C VAL A 312 -5.87 -9.97 9.83
N THR A 313 -5.20 -8.98 9.28
CA THR A 313 -5.36 -7.59 9.65
C THR A 313 -5.61 -6.74 8.42
N LEU A 314 -6.17 -5.55 8.64
CA LEU A 314 -6.57 -4.63 7.58
C LEU A 314 -5.42 -3.66 7.24
N ARG A 315 -5.17 -3.47 5.94
CA ARG A 315 -4.30 -2.40 5.40
C ARG A 315 -5.15 -1.16 5.10
N HIS A 316 -4.70 -0.01 5.59
CA HIS A 316 -5.41 1.29 5.53
C HIS A 316 -6.87 1.27 6.06
N PRO A 317 -7.12 0.76 7.28
CA PRO A 317 -8.47 0.73 7.83
C PRO A 317 -8.99 2.15 8.06
N ARG A 318 -10.21 2.41 7.61
CA ARG A 318 -10.90 3.70 7.77
C ARG A 318 -12.29 3.48 8.36
N LEU A 319 -12.60 4.20 9.44
CA LEU A 319 -13.95 4.25 9.98
C LEU A 319 -14.88 4.96 9.00
N ILE A 320 -15.95 4.28 8.59
CA ILE A 320 -16.98 4.83 7.70
C ILE A 320 -18.18 5.32 8.48
N ARG A 321 -18.74 4.46 9.36
CA ARG A 321 -19.93 4.78 10.16
C ARG A 321 -20.09 3.83 11.35
N PHE A 322 -20.86 4.25 12.35
CA PHE A 322 -21.36 3.36 13.41
C PHE A 322 -22.57 2.56 12.93
N ARG A 323 -22.77 1.39 13.55
CA ARG A 323 -23.83 0.44 13.23
C ARG A 323 -24.71 0.18 14.46
N PRO A 324 -25.59 1.13 14.85
CA PRO A 324 -26.47 0.95 16.00
C PRO A 324 -27.50 -0.18 15.80
N ASP A 325 -27.68 -0.63 14.55
CA ASP A 325 -28.49 -1.78 14.16
C ASP A 325 -27.83 -3.14 14.44
N LYS A 326 -26.56 -3.16 14.85
CA LYS A 326 -25.78 -4.37 15.09
C LYS A 326 -25.28 -4.45 16.51
N THR A 327 -25.05 -5.67 16.98
CA THR A 327 -24.48 -5.94 18.31
C THR A 327 -23.24 -6.84 18.23
N ALA A 328 -22.49 -6.93 19.32
CA ALA A 328 -21.28 -7.75 19.39
C ALA A 328 -21.64 -9.24 19.57
N ASN A 329 -22.05 -9.89 18.49
CA ASN A 329 -22.40 -11.31 18.47
C ASN A 329 -21.80 -12.04 17.25
N PRO A 330 -21.74 -13.39 17.27
CA PRO A 330 -21.11 -14.18 16.21
C PRO A 330 -21.73 -14.04 14.82
N THR A 331 -22.92 -13.44 14.71
CA THR A 331 -23.61 -13.26 13.42
C THR A 331 -23.35 -11.88 12.81
N ASP A 332 -23.38 -10.82 13.64
CA ASP A 332 -23.28 -9.43 13.20
C ASP A 332 -21.85 -8.99 12.85
N ILE A 333 -20.87 -9.55 13.56
CA ILE A 333 -19.43 -9.22 13.45
C ILE A 333 -18.58 -10.45 13.18
N ARG A 334 -19.12 -11.44 12.46
CA ARG A 334 -18.47 -12.71 12.14
C ARG A 334 -17.11 -12.55 11.44
N ALA A 335 -16.14 -13.38 11.81
CA ALA A 335 -14.79 -13.34 11.24
C ALA A 335 -14.73 -13.69 9.73
N ASN A 336 -15.66 -14.49 9.23
CA ASN A 336 -15.70 -14.86 7.80
C ASN A 336 -16.24 -13.74 6.87
N GLN A 337 -16.51 -12.53 7.40
CA GLN A 337 -16.75 -11.33 6.58
C GLN A 337 -15.52 -11.00 5.72
N ILE A 338 -14.33 -11.30 6.23
CA ILE A 338 -13.07 -10.96 5.58
C ILE A 338 -12.55 -12.21 4.86
N PRO A 339 -12.27 -12.14 3.53
CA PRO A 339 -11.63 -13.23 2.80
C PRO A 339 -10.27 -13.55 3.42
N ASN A 340 -10.06 -14.82 3.79
CA ASN A 340 -8.85 -15.30 4.48
C ASN A 340 -7.88 -16.02 3.51
N GLU A 341 -7.90 -15.67 2.23
CA GLU A 341 -6.96 -16.24 1.25
C GLU A 341 -5.69 -15.38 1.26
N ALA A 342 -4.59 -15.92 1.79
CA ALA A 342 -3.28 -15.32 1.66
C ALA A 342 -2.94 -15.23 0.17
N LYS A 343 -2.60 -14.02 -0.32
CA LYS A 343 -2.13 -13.86 -1.70
C LYS A 343 -0.86 -14.71 -1.88
N PRO A 344 -0.74 -15.48 -2.99
CA PRO A 344 0.50 -16.13 -3.37
C PRO A 344 1.65 -15.13 -3.41
N LEU A 345 2.70 -15.37 -2.63
CA LEU A 345 3.94 -14.60 -2.69
C LEU A 345 4.79 -15.04 -3.88
N SER A 346 5.62 -14.13 -4.38
CA SER A 346 6.53 -14.34 -5.51
C SER A 346 7.99 -14.29 -5.05
N PHE A 347 8.77 -15.28 -5.47
CA PHE A 347 10.20 -15.41 -5.19
C PHE A 347 10.94 -15.59 -6.51
N THR A 348 11.72 -14.59 -6.90
CA THR A 348 12.48 -14.61 -8.16
C THR A 348 13.98 -14.59 -7.86
N LEU A 349 14.69 -15.59 -8.36
CA LEU A 349 16.14 -15.63 -8.35
C LEU A 349 16.67 -15.37 -9.77
N TYR A 350 17.42 -14.30 -9.95
CA TYR A 350 18.20 -14.07 -11.15
C TYR A 350 19.63 -14.57 -10.95
N GLN A 351 20.07 -15.45 -11.84
CA GLN A 351 21.45 -15.89 -11.93
C GLN A 351 22.17 -15.05 -12.99
N GLY A 352 23.08 -14.17 -12.57
CA GLY A 352 23.86 -13.31 -13.46
C GLY A 352 24.40 -12.04 -12.78
N ASP A 353 25.01 -11.15 -13.58
CA ASP A 353 25.57 -9.88 -13.11
C ASP A 353 24.45 -8.86 -12.80
N CYS A 354 24.37 -8.41 -11.55
CA CYS A 354 23.36 -7.45 -11.10
C CYS A 354 23.38 -6.12 -11.88
N ARG A 355 24.54 -5.70 -12.41
CA ARG A 355 24.64 -4.49 -13.25
C ARG A 355 23.90 -4.63 -14.58
N LYS A 356 23.66 -5.86 -15.05
CA LYS A 356 22.88 -6.16 -16.27
C LYS A 356 21.41 -6.39 -15.97
N ILE A 357 21.12 -6.99 -14.81
CA ILE A 357 19.79 -7.42 -14.42
C ILE A 357 18.97 -6.27 -13.82
N LEU A 358 19.56 -5.47 -12.93
CA LEU A 358 18.85 -4.38 -12.26
C LEU A 358 18.17 -3.40 -13.26
N PRO A 359 18.83 -2.99 -14.38
CA PRO A 359 18.19 -2.16 -15.40
C PRO A 359 16.93 -2.75 -16.05
N MET A 360 16.74 -4.07 -15.99
CA MET A 360 15.56 -4.76 -16.53
C MET A 360 14.36 -4.73 -15.57
N LEU A 361 14.60 -4.47 -14.29
CA LEU A 361 13.55 -4.40 -13.27
C LEU A 361 12.81 -3.06 -13.35
N LYS A 362 11.52 -3.08 -13.03
CA LYS A 362 10.62 -1.92 -13.12
C LYS A 362 10.98 -0.83 -12.10
N ASP A 363 10.95 0.43 -12.51
CA ASP A 363 11.09 1.60 -11.63
C ASP A 363 10.09 1.54 -10.46
N GLU A 364 10.52 2.01 -9.28
CA GLU A 364 9.66 2.16 -8.09
C GLU A 364 8.84 0.90 -7.77
N SER A 365 9.48 -0.27 -7.84
CA SER A 365 8.83 -1.57 -7.62
C SER A 365 9.32 -2.28 -6.36
N ILE A 366 10.33 -1.74 -5.67
CA ILE A 366 10.97 -2.37 -4.52
C ILE A 366 10.71 -1.53 -3.27
N ASP A 367 10.16 -2.15 -2.23
CA ASP A 367 9.86 -1.49 -0.97
C ASP A 367 11.06 -1.49 -0.01
N LEU A 368 11.88 -2.55 -0.06
CA LEU A 368 13.02 -2.71 0.81
C LEU A 368 14.18 -3.37 0.06
N ILE A 369 15.37 -2.79 0.19
CA ILE A 369 16.62 -3.43 -0.22
C ILE A 369 17.43 -3.72 1.04
N ILE A 370 17.75 -4.98 1.29
CA ILE A 370 18.73 -5.36 2.33
C ILE A 370 19.86 -6.03 1.58
N THR A 371 21.08 -5.51 1.70
CA THR A 371 22.19 -6.07 0.94
C THR A 371 23.56 -5.84 1.57
N SER A 372 24.49 -6.72 1.20
CA SER A 372 25.89 -6.72 1.58
C SER A 372 26.76 -6.96 0.37
N PRO A 373 27.17 -5.88 -0.33
CA PRO A 373 28.06 -6.04 -1.46
C PRO A 373 29.39 -6.69 -1.04
N PRO A 374 30.11 -7.35 -1.96
CA PRO A 374 31.47 -7.82 -1.67
C PRO A 374 32.39 -6.66 -1.23
N TYR A 375 33.14 -6.85 -0.14
CA TYR A 375 34.04 -5.82 0.39
C TYR A 375 35.36 -5.80 -0.38
N TYR A 376 35.87 -4.59 -0.63
CA TYR A 376 37.08 -4.39 -1.43
C TYR A 376 38.29 -5.17 -0.90
N LYS A 377 38.83 -6.09 -1.71
CA LYS A 377 40.01 -6.93 -1.42
C LYS A 377 39.93 -7.69 -0.08
N VAL A 378 38.73 -8.00 0.41
CA VAL A 378 38.56 -8.75 1.68
C VAL A 378 38.45 -10.25 1.43
N LYS A 379 37.62 -10.67 0.47
CA LYS A 379 37.34 -12.07 0.14
C LYS A 379 37.08 -12.23 -1.36
N GLU A 380 37.31 -13.45 -1.84
CA GLU A 380 36.93 -13.93 -3.17
C GLU A 380 35.80 -14.96 -3.02
N TYR A 381 34.72 -14.77 -3.78
CA TYR A 381 33.46 -15.52 -3.71
C TYR A 381 33.27 -16.45 -4.93
N GLY A 382 34.36 -17.14 -5.30
CA GLY A 382 34.39 -18.12 -6.39
C GLY A 382 35.21 -17.69 -7.61
N GLY A 383 35.74 -16.45 -7.63
CA GLY A 383 36.68 -16.00 -8.66
C GLY A 383 36.04 -15.81 -10.02
N ILE A 384 34.73 -15.53 -10.04
CA ILE A 384 33.91 -15.48 -11.25
C ILE A 384 34.13 -14.16 -11.97
N GLU A 385 34.06 -14.19 -13.31
CA GLU A 385 34.12 -12.98 -14.11
C GLU A 385 32.97 -12.02 -13.76
N GLY A 386 33.28 -10.77 -13.45
CA GLY A 386 32.31 -9.76 -13.05
C GLY A 386 32.16 -9.57 -11.53
N GLU A 387 32.79 -10.40 -10.71
CA GLU A 387 32.80 -10.25 -9.25
C GLU A 387 33.40 -8.91 -8.81
N ILE A 388 32.57 -8.09 -8.14
CA ILE A 388 32.96 -6.77 -7.66
C ILE A 388 33.88 -6.92 -6.45
N GLY A 389 34.91 -6.07 -6.33
CA GLY A 389 35.73 -5.99 -5.11
C GLY A 389 36.97 -6.88 -5.08
N VAL A 390 37.10 -7.88 -5.95
CA VAL A 390 38.29 -8.74 -6.02
C VAL A 390 39.42 -8.11 -6.84
N LYS A 391 39.09 -7.59 -8.03
CA LYS A 391 40.05 -7.02 -9.00
C LYS A 391 39.89 -5.50 -9.11
N GLY A 392 40.97 -4.82 -9.49
CA GLY A 392 40.97 -3.37 -9.76
C GLY A 392 41.38 -2.49 -8.58
N ASN A 393 41.40 -1.17 -8.82
CA ASN A 393 41.70 -0.15 -7.81
C ASN A 393 40.40 0.31 -7.09
N VAL A 394 40.55 1.13 -6.05
CA VAL A 394 39.41 1.68 -5.29
C VAL A 394 38.42 2.44 -6.18
N GLU A 395 38.94 3.21 -7.15
CA GLU A 395 38.10 4.01 -8.05
C GLU A 395 37.18 3.12 -8.90
N GLN A 396 37.71 2.01 -9.43
CA GLN A 396 36.92 1.05 -10.20
C GLN A 396 35.89 0.36 -9.31
N TYR A 397 36.27 -0.04 -8.09
CA TYR A 397 35.34 -0.62 -7.12
C TYR A 397 34.19 0.33 -6.77
N GLN A 398 34.50 1.59 -6.46
CA GLN A 398 33.51 2.64 -6.19
C GLN A 398 32.60 2.86 -7.39
N LYS A 399 33.14 2.89 -8.61
CA LYS A 399 32.37 3.05 -9.85
C LYS A 399 31.38 1.90 -10.04
N ASP A 400 31.81 0.66 -9.83
CA ASP A 400 30.96 -0.52 -9.97
C ASP A 400 29.84 -0.54 -8.92
N LEU A 401 30.16 -0.26 -7.66
CA LEU A 401 29.17 -0.11 -6.59
C LEU A 401 28.18 1.02 -6.86
N LEU A 402 28.66 2.18 -7.33
CA LEU A 402 27.82 3.32 -7.62
C LEU A 402 26.84 3.02 -8.77
N ALA A 403 27.25 2.22 -9.76
CA ALA A 403 26.34 1.77 -10.83
C ALA A 403 25.18 0.94 -10.26
N VAL A 404 25.47 0.02 -9.34
CA VAL A 404 24.45 -0.79 -8.66
C VAL A 404 23.55 0.07 -7.77
N LEU A 405 24.12 0.98 -6.99
CA LEU A 405 23.37 1.87 -6.09
C LEU A 405 22.48 2.86 -6.85
N LYS A 406 22.87 3.29 -8.05
CA LYS A 406 22.01 4.10 -8.94
C LYS A 406 20.76 3.35 -9.36
N GLU A 407 20.89 2.09 -9.72
CA GLU A 407 19.74 1.24 -10.04
C GLU A 407 18.90 0.95 -8.80
N CYS A 408 19.53 0.69 -7.65
CA CYS A 408 18.81 0.56 -6.37
C CYS A 408 17.96 1.81 -6.06
N TYR A 409 18.54 3.00 -6.27
CA TYR A 409 17.80 4.25 -6.15
C TYR A 409 16.62 4.29 -7.13
N ARG A 410 16.80 3.98 -8.41
CA ARG A 410 15.69 3.96 -9.38
C ARG A 410 14.55 3.01 -8.95
N LEU A 411 14.91 1.81 -8.51
CA LEU A 411 13.99 0.72 -8.19
C LEU A 411 13.19 0.92 -6.90
N LEU A 412 13.73 1.62 -5.90
CA LEU A 412 13.02 1.85 -4.65
C LEU A 412 11.72 2.64 -4.86
N THR A 413 10.64 2.30 -4.17
CA THR A 413 9.46 3.16 -4.09
C THR A 413 9.80 4.49 -3.39
N PRO A 414 8.97 5.55 -3.50
CA PRO A 414 9.23 6.80 -2.75
C PRO A 414 9.34 6.64 -1.23
N GLN A 415 8.72 5.59 -0.68
CA GLN A 415 8.77 5.24 0.74
C GLN A 415 9.79 4.12 1.05
N GLY A 416 10.47 3.61 0.03
CA GLY A 416 11.34 2.45 0.18
C GLY A 416 12.65 2.78 0.89
N VAL A 417 13.24 1.74 1.49
CA VAL A 417 14.46 1.85 2.29
C VAL A 417 15.54 0.94 1.73
N LEU A 418 16.77 1.44 1.64
CA LEU A 418 17.98 0.66 1.42
C LEU A 418 18.73 0.52 2.75
N CYS A 419 18.89 -0.73 3.21
CA CYS A 419 19.76 -1.12 4.30
C CYS A 419 21.06 -1.66 3.70
N LEU A 420 22.10 -0.84 3.67
CA LEU A 420 23.39 -1.16 3.07
C LEU A 420 24.41 -1.53 4.16
N ASN A 421 24.80 -2.79 4.26
CA ASN A 421 25.93 -3.21 5.09
C ASN A 421 27.22 -3.17 4.28
N LEU A 422 28.08 -2.20 4.56
CA LEU A 422 29.34 -2.01 3.85
C LEU A 422 30.33 -1.34 4.78
N ASP A 423 31.53 -1.90 4.91
CA ASP A 423 32.60 -1.31 5.72
C ASP A 423 33.89 -1.14 4.90
N LYS A 424 35.01 -0.97 5.58
CA LYS A 424 36.34 -0.90 5.00
C LYS A 424 36.81 -2.25 4.44
N GLY A 425 37.69 -2.17 3.46
CA GLY A 425 38.41 -3.31 2.89
C GLY A 425 39.60 -2.81 2.11
N GLY A 426 40.76 -3.46 2.20
CA GLY A 426 42.00 -2.94 1.61
C GLY A 426 42.25 -1.47 1.98
N GLU A 427 42.47 -0.62 0.96
CA GLU A 427 42.57 0.84 1.09
C GLU A 427 41.21 1.60 0.99
N PHE A 428 40.09 0.90 0.83
CA PHE A 428 38.75 1.50 0.75
C PHE A 428 38.13 1.72 2.14
N SER A 429 37.41 2.83 2.28
CA SER A 429 36.61 3.19 3.44
C SER A 429 35.21 3.61 2.99
N VAL A 430 34.17 2.99 3.56
CA VAL A 430 32.78 3.34 3.26
C VAL A 430 32.46 4.80 3.61
N TRP A 431 33.09 5.34 4.66
CA TRP A 431 32.85 6.70 5.15
C TRP A 431 33.24 7.75 4.10
N ASP A 432 34.29 7.49 3.33
CA ASP A 432 34.74 8.35 2.21
C ASP A 432 33.85 8.19 0.97
N PHE A 433 33.06 7.11 0.91
CA PHE A 433 32.16 6.80 -0.18
C PHE A 433 30.73 7.35 0.02
N ILE A 434 30.30 7.59 1.27
CA ILE A 434 28.97 8.16 1.59
C ILE A 434 28.61 9.43 0.78
N PRO A 435 29.52 10.41 0.57
CA PRO A 435 29.21 11.58 -0.26
C PRO A 435 28.81 11.21 -1.70
N GLN A 436 29.41 10.17 -2.28
CA GLN A 436 29.07 9.69 -3.62
C GLN A 436 27.71 8.98 -3.63
N ILE A 437 27.37 8.23 -2.57
CA ILE A 437 26.03 7.65 -2.44
C ILE A 437 24.96 8.76 -2.36
N LYS A 438 25.23 9.81 -1.58
CA LYS A 438 24.34 10.98 -1.48
C LYS A 438 24.18 11.73 -2.80
N SER A 439 25.21 11.77 -3.65
CA SER A 439 25.13 12.45 -4.96
C SER A 439 24.22 11.73 -5.96
N ILE A 440 23.87 10.46 -5.74
CA ILE A 440 22.81 9.76 -6.49
C ILE A 440 21.42 10.35 -6.15
N GLY A 441 21.24 10.87 -4.93
CA GLY A 441 19.97 11.38 -4.43
C GLY A 441 19.52 10.77 -3.10
N PHE A 442 20.24 9.76 -2.58
CA PHE A 442 19.92 9.16 -1.29
C PHE A 442 20.05 10.13 -0.12
N GLN A 443 19.11 10.03 0.81
CA GLN A 443 19.21 10.60 2.15
C GLN A 443 19.69 9.52 3.11
N LEU A 444 20.80 9.77 3.81
CA LEU A 444 21.23 8.94 4.93
C LEU A 444 20.41 9.36 6.15
N ILE A 445 19.52 8.47 6.60
CA ILE A 445 18.61 8.72 7.71
C ILE A 445 19.24 8.30 9.03
N ASP A 446 19.73 7.06 9.10
CA ASP A 446 20.32 6.46 10.29
C ASP A 446 21.54 5.60 9.93
N THR A 447 22.34 5.26 10.94
CA THR A 447 23.43 4.29 10.82
C THR A 447 23.33 3.32 11.99
N ILE A 448 23.01 2.07 11.69
CA ILE A 448 22.97 1.00 12.68
C ILE A 448 24.37 0.42 12.79
N ILE A 449 24.90 0.32 14.01
CA ILE A 449 26.17 -0.33 14.29
C ILE A 449 25.88 -1.78 14.68
N TRP A 450 26.09 -2.70 13.76
CA TRP A 450 26.03 -4.12 14.09
C TRP A 450 27.31 -4.53 14.79
N TYR A 451 27.21 -4.87 16.07
CA TYR A 451 28.33 -5.33 16.89
C TYR A 451 28.29 -6.85 17.06
N ASP A 452 29.40 -7.52 16.72
CA ASP A 452 29.55 -8.96 16.95
C ASP A 452 30.66 -9.26 17.97
N LYS A 453 30.23 -9.56 19.20
CA LYS A 453 31.10 -9.98 20.31
C LYS A 453 31.92 -11.26 20.05
N THR A 454 31.58 -12.04 19.03
CA THR A 454 32.32 -13.27 18.67
C THR A 454 33.57 -12.97 17.84
N ARG A 455 33.67 -11.77 17.25
CA ARG A 455 34.87 -11.31 16.56
C ARG A 455 35.98 -11.08 17.57
N ARG A 456 36.94 -12.01 17.61
CA ARG A 456 38.09 -11.95 18.51
C ARG A 456 39.25 -11.22 17.86
N ARG A 457 40.10 -10.63 18.69
CA ARG A 457 41.42 -10.14 18.29
C ARG A 457 42.27 -11.32 17.78
N GLU A 458 42.87 -11.16 16.61
CA GLU A 458 43.99 -12.01 16.22
C GLU A 458 45.20 -11.71 17.13
N ALA A 459 45.72 -12.75 17.78
CA ALA A 459 46.88 -12.61 18.65
C ALA A 459 48.08 -12.10 17.84
N GLY A 460 48.72 -11.01 18.29
CA GLY A 460 49.90 -10.43 17.64
C GLY A 460 49.63 -9.26 16.69
N TYR A 461 48.37 -8.89 16.42
CA TYR A 461 48.05 -7.72 15.58
C TYR A 461 48.11 -6.40 16.40
N PRO A 462 48.77 -5.33 15.90
CA PRO A 462 49.01 -4.10 16.68
C PRO A 462 47.79 -3.16 16.79
N HIS A 463 46.66 -3.51 16.16
CA HIS A 463 45.44 -2.70 16.14
C HIS A 463 44.30 -3.30 16.98
N LEU A 464 43.30 -2.47 17.29
CA LEU A 464 42.06 -2.91 17.92
C LEU A 464 41.30 -3.90 17.03
N SER A 465 40.58 -4.83 17.66
CA SER A 465 39.71 -5.77 16.94
C SER A 465 38.58 -5.03 16.25
N HIS A 466 38.45 -5.26 14.95
CA HIS A 466 37.30 -4.80 14.20
C HIS A 466 36.09 -5.68 14.53
N SER A 467 35.22 -5.17 15.39
CA SER A 467 34.14 -5.94 16.04
C SER A 467 32.75 -5.44 15.68
N PHE A 468 32.64 -4.45 14.79
CA PHE A 468 31.38 -3.94 14.31
C PHE A 468 31.41 -3.76 12.79
N GLU A 469 30.23 -3.69 12.17
CA GLU A 469 30.00 -3.26 10.80
C GLU A 469 28.85 -2.21 10.78
N PRO A 470 28.97 -1.13 10.00
CA PRO A 470 27.90 -0.16 9.85
C PRO A 470 26.89 -0.59 8.78
N ILE A 471 25.61 -0.44 9.12
CA ILE A 471 24.49 -0.60 8.21
C ILE A 471 23.87 0.78 8.00
N PHE A 472 24.00 1.29 6.78
CA PHE A 472 23.50 2.61 6.41
C PHE A 472 22.04 2.51 5.97
N ILE A 473 21.18 3.33 6.59
CA ILE A 473 19.75 3.41 6.27
C ILE A 473 19.54 4.58 5.33
N LEU A 474 19.30 4.26 4.06
CA LEU A 474 19.26 5.20 2.95
C LEU A 474 17.86 5.24 2.33
N THR A 475 17.33 6.43 2.08
CA THR A 475 15.98 6.62 1.52
C THR A 475 15.94 7.64 0.38
N LYS A 476 14.89 7.61 -0.45
CA LYS A 476 14.63 8.67 -1.44
C LYS A 476 14.13 9.95 -0.80
N THR A 477 13.28 9.82 0.22
CA THR A 477 12.57 10.93 0.84
C THR A 477 12.57 10.82 2.37
N LYS A 478 12.17 11.89 3.05
CA LYS A 478 11.96 11.90 4.50
C LYS A 478 10.69 11.12 4.92
N GLN A 479 9.85 10.73 3.97
CA GLN A 479 8.66 9.92 4.21
C GLN A 479 8.95 8.49 3.72
N PHE A 480 9.27 7.59 4.66
CA PHE A 480 9.64 6.22 4.36
C PHE A 480 8.93 5.24 5.29
N THR A 481 8.87 3.97 4.88
CA THR A 481 8.27 2.89 5.67
C THR A 481 9.11 2.63 6.91
N MET A 482 8.50 2.80 8.09
CA MET A 482 9.13 2.46 9.36
C MET A 482 8.09 1.98 10.37
N ASN A 483 8.21 0.74 10.79
CA ASN A 483 7.33 0.09 11.76
C ASN A 483 7.78 0.42 13.18
N LYS A 484 7.16 1.45 13.76
CA LYS A 484 7.53 1.96 15.09
C LYS A 484 7.38 0.94 16.21
N ALA A 485 6.47 -0.03 16.07
CA ALA A 485 6.33 -1.13 17.03
C ALA A 485 7.59 -2.02 17.08
N SER A 486 8.37 -2.03 16.00
CA SER A 486 9.61 -2.79 15.84
C SER A 486 10.85 -1.92 16.09
N LEU A 487 10.67 -0.66 16.48
CA LEU A 487 11.76 0.28 16.70
C LEU A 487 12.52 -0.10 17.97
N HIS A 488 13.80 -0.44 17.81
CA HIS A 488 14.73 -0.56 18.92
C HIS A 488 15.11 0.83 19.44
N GLN A 489 15.29 0.96 20.76
CA GLN A 489 15.68 2.24 21.37
C GLN A 489 17.12 2.67 21.01
N ASN A 490 17.97 1.74 20.61
CA ASN A 490 19.39 1.98 20.35
C ASN A 490 19.76 1.62 18.90
N ASP A 491 20.71 2.36 18.34
CA ASP A 491 21.33 2.18 17.02
C ASP A 491 22.49 1.17 17.03
N VAL A 492 22.95 0.71 18.20
CA VAL A 492 23.94 -0.38 18.34
C VAL A 492 23.24 -1.71 18.56
N TRP A 493 23.40 -2.64 17.61
CA TRP A 493 22.75 -3.94 17.62
C TRP A 493 23.77 -5.04 17.87
N GLU A 494 23.75 -5.63 19.08
CA GLU A 494 24.59 -6.77 19.42
C GLU A 494 23.97 -8.07 18.88
N ILE A 495 24.49 -8.55 17.75
CA ILE A 495 24.04 -9.80 17.11
C ILE A 495 25.28 -10.63 16.80
N SER A 496 25.41 -11.77 17.47
CA SER A 496 26.52 -12.69 17.23
C SER A 496 26.27 -13.55 16.00
N HIS A 497 27.30 -13.74 15.16
CA HIS A 497 27.24 -14.76 14.11
C HIS A 497 27.00 -16.17 14.71
N TYR A 498 27.61 -16.50 15.85
CA TYR A 498 27.55 -17.84 16.44
C TYR A 498 27.70 -17.87 17.97
N LYS A 499 26.61 -18.04 18.74
CA LYS A 499 26.50 -18.91 19.96
C LYS A 499 25.22 -18.65 20.78
N GLY A 500 24.49 -19.72 21.13
CA GLY A 500 23.54 -19.69 22.25
C GLY A 500 22.43 -20.74 22.29
N VAL A 501 22.12 -21.42 21.17
CA VAL A 501 21.19 -22.56 21.17
C VAL A 501 22.03 -23.82 20.94
N SER A 502 21.60 -24.97 21.46
CA SER A 502 22.08 -26.27 21.01
C SER A 502 22.25 -26.26 19.49
N ALA A 503 23.21 -27.04 18.99
CA ALA A 503 23.63 -27.11 17.59
C ALA A 503 22.51 -27.46 16.55
N GLU A 504 21.24 -27.43 16.96
CA GLU A 504 20.03 -27.81 16.26
C GLU A 504 19.22 -26.62 15.68
N LYS A 505 19.49 -25.35 16.05
CA LYS A 505 18.67 -24.18 15.58
C LYS A 505 19.40 -23.08 14.79
N GLY A 506 20.70 -23.17 14.53
CA GLY A 506 21.31 -22.36 13.47
C GLY A 506 21.08 -23.05 12.13
N ASP A 507 20.57 -22.35 11.12
CA ASP A 507 20.35 -22.96 9.80
C ASP A 507 21.64 -23.64 9.33
N ALA A 508 21.55 -24.92 8.97
CA ALA A 508 22.70 -25.70 8.52
C ALA A 508 23.43 -25.00 7.34
N TRP A 509 22.66 -24.27 6.53
CA TRP A 509 23.13 -23.48 5.39
C TRP A 509 24.10 -22.35 5.76
N ASP A 510 23.87 -21.63 6.86
CA ASP A 510 24.72 -20.51 7.26
C ASP A 510 26.10 -20.98 7.72
N ARG A 511 26.19 -22.22 8.24
CA ARG A 511 27.46 -22.86 8.63
C ARG A 511 28.28 -23.38 7.45
N MET A 512 27.65 -23.56 6.30
CA MET A 512 28.29 -24.12 5.09
C MET A 512 28.79 -23.02 4.14
N THR A 513 28.44 -21.76 4.37
CA THR A 513 28.64 -20.67 3.40
C THR A 513 29.50 -19.54 3.97
N ILE A 514 30.25 -18.88 3.08
CA ILE A 514 31.22 -17.85 3.44
C ILE A 514 30.49 -16.50 3.57
N ALA A 515 30.73 -15.77 4.66
CA ALA A 515 30.28 -14.39 4.87
C ALA A 515 28.75 -14.17 4.86
N THR A 516 28.02 -15.02 5.57
CA THR A 516 26.56 -14.92 5.69
C THR A 516 26.09 -13.76 6.57
N PHE A 517 25.06 -13.07 6.10
CA PHE A 517 24.24 -12.19 6.94
C PHE A 517 23.58 -13.00 8.06
N PRO A 518 23.65 -12.58 9.34
CA PRO A 518 22.88 -13.22 10.39
C PRO A 518 21.37 -13.09 10.13
N VAL A 519 20.64 -14.21 10.18
CA VAL A 519 19.17 -14.24 10.04
C VAL A 519 18.49 -13.19 10.92
N LYS A 520 18.87 -13.12 12.21
CA LYS A 520 18.27 -12.18 13.16
C LYS A 520 18.46 -10.71 12.77
N LEU A 521 19.60 -10.39 12.16
CA LEU A 521 19.87 -9.03 11.70
C LEU A 521 18.93 -8.66 10.55
N VAL A 522 18.75 -9.57 9.59
CA VAL A 522 17.79 -9.40 8.48
C VAL A 522 16.36 -9.29 9.01
N GLU A 523 15.96 -10.16 9.94
CA GLU A 523 14.61 -10.13 10.53
C GLU A 523 14.33 -8.78 11.19
N GLN A 524 15.27 -8.23 11.96
CA GLN A 524 15.12 -6.92 12.59
C GLN A 524 15.03 -5.78 11.56
N LEU A 525 15.88 -5.78 10.53
CA LEU A 525 15.81 -4.77 9.46
C LEU A 525 14.50 -4.87 8.68
N MET A 526 14.08 -6.09 8.35
CA MET A 526 12.88 -6.35 7.55
C MET A 526 11.60 -6.02 8.29
N ASP A 527 11.54 -6.33 9.59
CA ASP A 527 10.40 -5.96 10.43
C ASP A 527 10.33 -4.45 10.62
N LEU A 528 11.48 -3.76 10.70
CA LEU A 528 11.52 -2.31 10.89
C LEU A 528 11.15 -1.55 9.60
N TYR A 529 11.58 -2.00 8.42
CA TYR A 529 11.51 -1.21 7.19
C TYR A 529 10.62 -1.80 6.07
N SER A 530 9.90 -2.89 6.30
CA SER A 530 8.90 -3.41 5.37
C SER A 530 7.70 -4.05 6.06
N ASN A 531 6.64 -4.30 5.31
CA ASN A 531 5.42 -4.98 5.74
C ASN A 531 5.22 -6.28 4.97
N PRO A 532 4.38 -7.21 5.46
CA PRO A 532 3.93 -8.34 4.66
C PRO A 532 3.38 -7.90 3.30
N ASN A 533 3.66 -8.71 2.27
CA ASN A 533 3.45 -8.47 0.84
C ASN A 533 4.33 -7.40 0.17
N ASP A 534 5.15 -6.66 0.92
CA ASP A 534 6.12 -5.75 0.32
C ASP A 534 7.18 -6.55 -0.47
N THR A 535 7.81 -5.92 -1.47
CA THR A 535 8.85 -6.55 -2.30
C THR A 535 10.24 -6.21 -1.79
N VAL A 536 10.98 -7.25 -1.40
CA VAL A 536 12.36 -7.15 -0.92
C VAL A 536 13.34 -7.52 -2.03
N LEU A 537 14.39 -6.74 -2.21
CA LEU A 537 15.47 -7.03 -3.15
C LEU A 537 16.81 -7.21 -2.42
N ASP A 538 17.59 -8.18 -2.87
CA ASP A 538 19.01 -8.30 -2.56
C ASP A 538 19.83 -8.48 -3.87
N PRO A 539 20.56 -7.44 -4.33
CA PRO A 539 21.37 -7.51 -5.55
C PRO A 539 22.67 -8.33 -5.41
N PHE A 540 23.02 -8.76 -4.20
CA PHE A 540 24.21 -9.56 -3.89
C PHE A 540 23.81 -10.70 -2.94
N CYS A 541 22.85 -11.53 -3.37
CA CYS A 541 22.10 -12.33 -2.41
C CYS A 541 22.85 -13.52 -1.82
N GLY A 542 24.02 -13.91 -2.37
CA GLY A 542 24.91 -14.89 -1.76
C GLY A 542 24.20 -16.21 -1.48
N SER A 543 24.18 -16.65 -0.22
CA SER A 543 23.48 -17.88 0.18
C SER A 543 21.95 -17.71 0.39
N GLY A 544 21.40 -16.54 0.11
CA GLY A 544 19.96 -16.28 0.09
C GLY A 544 19.32 -15.96 1.43
N THR A 545 20.06 -15.56 2.46
CA THR A 545 19.49 -15.26 3.79
C THR A 545 18.35 -14.23 3.72
N VAL A 546 18.50 -13.18 2.91
CA VAL A 546 17.45 -12.15 2.75
C VAL A 546 16.18 -12.74 2.14
N LEU A 547 16.31 -13.60 1.13
CA LEU A 547 15.17 -14.23 0.46
C LEU A 547 14.44 -15.22 1.39
N ASP A 548 15.20 -16.02 2.14
CA ASP A 548 14.65 -16.95 3.13
C ASP A 548 13.87 -16.22 4.23
N VAL A 549 14.45 -15.15 4.79
CA VAL A 549 13.76 -14.32 5.79
C VAL A 549 12.52 -13.66 5.20
N ALA A 550 12.60 -13.13 3.98
CA ALA A 550 11.46 -12.55 3.28
C ALA A 550 10.31 -13.57 3.16
N GLN A 551 10.61 -14.81 2.79
CA GLN A 551 9.61 -15.86 2.70
C GLN A 551 8.97 -16.18 4.06
N ARG A 552 9.78 -16.35 5.11
CA ARG A 552 9.30 -16.63 6.48
C ARG A 552 8.47 -15.49 7.05
N MET A 553 8.78 -14.26 6.65
CA MET A 553 8.10 -13.05 7.07
C MET A 553 6.98 -12.62 6.11
N GLU A 554 6.58 -13.45 5.15
CA GLU A 554 5.47 -13.17 4.22
C GLU A 554 5.69 -11.95 3.31
N ARG A 555 6.91 -11.75 2.80
CA ARG A 555 7.26 -10.74 1.78
C ARG A 555 7.53 -11.39 0.42
N ASN A 556 7.37 -10.63 -0.66
CA ASN A 556 7.90 -11.02 -1.97
C ASN A 556 9.41 -10.81 -1.97
N ALA A 557 10.17 -11.61 -2.72
CA ALA A 557 11.63 -11.48 -2.76
C ALA A 557 12.19 -11.58 -4.17
N ILE A 558 13.17 -10.74 -4.46
CA ILE A 558 14.01 -10.79 -5.65
C ILE A 558 15.47 -10.89 -5.20
N GLY A 559 16.17 -11.94 -5.62
CA GLY A 559 17.60 -12.11 -5.39
C GLY A 559 18.37 -12.09 -6.69
N ILE A 560 19.56 -11.53 -6.68
CA ILE A 560 20.51 -11.60 -7.80
C ILE A 560 21.83 -12.18 -7.29
N GLU A 561 22.29 -13.25 -7.94
CA GLU A 561 23.55 -13.91 -7.62
C GLU A 561 24.27 -14.32 -8.90
N ILE A 562 25.56 -14.00 -9.00
CA ILE A 562 26.36 -14.30 -10.19
C ILE A 562 26.92 -15.73 -10.15
N ASN A 563 27.14 -16.26 -8.95
CA ASN A 563 27.73 -17.57 -8.74
C ASN A 563 26.68 -18.69 -8.83
N PRO A 564 26.81 -19.63 -9.79
CA PRO A 564 25.88 -20.74 -9.92
C PRO A 564 25.78 -21.63 -8.67
N GLU A 565 26.87 -21.84 -7.93
CA GLU A 565 26.88 -22.67 -6.73
C GLU A 565 26.03 -22.06 -5.62
N PHE A 566 26.12 -20.74 -5.45
CA PHE A 566 25.26 -20.01 -4.52
C PHE A 566 23.80 -20.01 -4.97
N CYS A 567 23.53 -19.92 -6.28
CA CYS A 567 22.17 -20.08 -6.81
C CYS A 567 21.55 -21.45 -6.45
N GLU A 568 22.32 -22.53 -6.55
CA GLU A 568 21.87 -23.87 -6.15
C GLU A 568 21.52 -23.94 -4.65
N ILE A 569 22.34 -23.32 -3.80
CA ILE A 569 22.08 -23.20 -2.37
C ILE A 569 20.78 -22.41 -2.11
N ILE A 570 20.59 -21.28 -2.80
CA ILE A 570 19.37 -20.46 -2.66
C ILE A 570 18.13 -21.27 -3.05
N MET A 571 18.18 -22.00 -4.16
CA MET A 571 17.05 -22.83 -4.60
C MET A 571 16.71 -23.89 -3.55
N GLN A 572 17.69 -24.59 -2.99
CA GLN A 572 17.46 -25.58 -1.93
C GLN A 572 16.93 -24.95 -0.62
N ARG A 573 17.35 -23.71 -0.33
CA ARG A 573 16.96 -22.97 0.87
C ARG A 573 15.56 -22.37 0.78
N VAL A 574 15.17 -21.80 -0.36
CA VAL A 574 13.99 -20.92 -0.50
C VAL A 574 12.90 -21.55 -1.37
N PHE A 575 13.27 -22.30 -2.42
CA PHE A 575 12.30 -22.74 -3.42
C PHE A 575 11.53 -23.98 -2.94
N ASP A 576 10.30 -24.14 -3.44
CA ASP A 576 9.40 -25.27 -3.19
C ASP A 576 9.07 -25.56 -1.72
N LYS A 577 9.35 -24.61 -0.80
CA LYS A 577 8.97 -24.72 0.62
C LYS A 577 7.45 -24.64 0.83
N ASN A 578 6.75 -23.94 -0.05
CA ASN A 578 5.29 -23.78 0.00
C ASN A 578 4.71 -23.78 -1.44
N PRO A 579 3.88 -24.77 -1.81
CA PRO A 579 3.34 -24.92 -3.17
C PRO A 579 2.35 -23.82 -3.58
N ASN A 580 1.87 -23.00 -2.63
CA ASN A 580 0.96 -21.90 -2.92
C ASN A 580 1.68 -20.61 -3.36
N HIS A 581 3.01 -20.58 -3.33
CA HIS A 581 3.81 -19.44 -3.78
C HIS A 581 4.32 -19.65 -5.21
N LYS A 582 4.71 -18.56 -5.86
CA LYS A 582 5.35 -18.58 -7.17
C LYS A 582 6.86 -18.50 -7.01
N TYR A 583 7.59 -19.39 -7.66
CA TYR A 583 9.04 -19.41 -7.67
C TYR A 583 9.55 -19.36 -9.11
N GLU A 584 10.51 -18.49 -9.38
CA GLU A 584 11.10 -18.31 -10.71
C GLU A 584 12.63 -18.26 -10.60
N HIS A 585 13.33 -19.11 -11.36
CA HIS A 585 14.78 -19.05 -11.52
C HIS A 585 15.10 -18.65 -12.97
N ILE A 586 15.75 -17.50 -13.14
CA ILE A 586 16.01 -16.90 -14.44
C ILE A 586 17.52 -16.75 -14.61
N LYS A 587 18.08 -17.27 -15.70
CA LYS A 587 19.51 -17.18 -16.03
C LYS A 587 19.73 -16.15 -17.12
N ILE A 588 20.63 -15.17 -16.89
CA ILE A 588 20.86 -14.01 -17.79
C ILE A 588 22.32 -13.88 -18.17
#